data_AF-A0A7K0XIP0-F1
#
_entry.id   AF-A0A7K0XIP0-F1
#
_cell.length_a   1.000
_cell.length_b   1.000
_cell.length_c   1.000
_cell.angle_alpha   90.00
_cell.angle_beta   90.00
_cell.angle_gamma   90.00
#
_symmetry.space_group_name_H-M   'P 1'
#
loop_
_entity.id
_entity.type
_entity.pdbx_description
1 polymer ?
#
loop_
_entity_poly.entity_id
_entity_poly.type
_entity_poly.pdbx_seq_one_letter_code
_entity_poly.pdbx_strand_id
1 'polypeptide(L)'
;MTTPHAAGVQLDLTAVPWSRRGSYMTLTMNVERRDHPGRDNDVEPGLYLGDVSGLRLWRWNGVFLVLGIDGDRFVTPEVTSATYDLLVLSVGSGIVEVTWEGADTMRFRSTGAGLRFVQSVIDPMDAALAFPTGTDAWRLQMGEDAHYVVTRMSGLLSVDAPNVRTGDADTVDRKVIDMRPGTDGMAEIALTQYEAGYVAPTSRPSFEECRLSVQDELATWSAGFPALSADLVSTGDAATALLWSSTVGPRGLLGRPGILMSKNWMNAIWSWDHCFNALGLAAGDKGLAWDQFVLLFDHQHRDGMLPDLIHDNGRMWGFCKPPVHGWTLRHLIEADAVPAGELDAIYPKLVAWTEWWFTYRDLDRD
;
A
#
# COMPACT_ATOMS: atom_id res chain seq x y z
N MET A 1 19.96 -26.22 0.14
CA MET A 1 18.81 -25.35 0.43
C MET A 1 19.37 -23.99 0.80
N THR A 2 18.72 -22.91 0.38
CA THR A 2 19.16 -21.52 0.66
C THR A 2 17.97 -20.73 1.19
N THR A 3 18.21 -19.92 2.22
CA THR A 3 17.21 -19.00 2.77
C THR A 3 16.84 -17.94 1.73
N PRO A 4 15.56 -17.54 1.67
CA PRO A 4 15.15 -16.45 0.80
C PRO A 4 15.86 -15.12 1.10
N HIS A 5 16.11 -14.32 0.07
CA HIS A 5 16.74 -13.00 0.15
C HIS A 5 15.94 -11.94 -0.64
N ALA A 6 14.90 -11.37 -0.02
CA ALA A 6 13.98 -10.44 -0.68
C ALA A 6 14.61 -9.10 -1.12
N ALA A 7 15.69 -8.63 -0.48
CA ALA A 7 16.21 -7.29 -0.73
C ALA A 7 16.76 -7.07 -2.16
N GLY A 8 17.08 -8.15 -2.89
CA GLY A 8 17.59 -8.08 -4.27
C GLY A 8 16.53 -8.29 -5.35
N VAL A 9 15.28 -8.56 -4.97
CA VAL A 9 14.21 -8.89 -5.92
C VAL A 9 13.87 -7.66 -6.77
N GLN A 10 14.02 -7.80 -8.09
CA GLN A 10 13.59 -6.78 -9.03
C GLN A 10 12.06 -6.80 -9.19
N LEU A 11 11.47 -5.61 -9.18
CA LEU A 11 10.04 -5.40 -9.30
C LEU A 11 9.68 -4.90 -10.69
N ASP A 12 8.59 -5.43 -11.21
CA ASP A 12 7.88 -4.86 -12.34
C ASP A 12 6.71 -4.01 -11.81
N LEU A 13 6.88 -2.69 -11.83
CA LEU A 13 5.87 -1.74 -11.36
C LEU A 13 4.59 -1.73 -12.20
N THR A 14 4.57 -2.38 -13.36
CA THR A 14 3.35 -2.57 -14.16
C THR A 14 2.46 -3.70 -13.60
N ALA A 15 3.06 -4.62 -12.85
CA ALA A 15 2.38 -5.77 -12.25
C ALA A 15 2.19 -5.60 -10.74
N VAL A 16 3.23 -5.17 -10.03
CA VAL A 16 3.27 -5.07 -8.56
C VAL A 16 3.62 -3.64 -8.15
N PRO A 17 2.72 -2.93 -7.44
CA PRO A 17 3.04 -1.61 -6.94
C PRO A 17 4.21 -1.64 -5.96
N TRP A 18 5.12 -0.68 -6.10
CA TRP A 18 6.19 -0.46 -5.15
C TRP A 18 5.60 0.08 -3.83
N SER A 19 5.71 -0.71 -2.77
CA SER A 19 5.15 -0.43 -1.44
C SER A 19 6.01 -1.09 -0.36
N ARG A 20 5.70 -0.84 0.92
CA ARG A 20 6.32 -1.53 2.05
C ARG A 20 5.31 -2.08 3.05
N ARG A 21 5.78 -3.00 3.90
CA ARG A 21 5.03 -3.52 5.04
C ARG A 21 4.51 -2.38 5.91
N GLY A 22 3.23 -2.41 6.26
CA GLY A 22 2.59 -1.42 7.11
C GLY A 22 2.06 -0.19 6.37
N SER A 23 2.50 0.08 5.14
CA SER A 23 2.14 1.31 4.41
C SER A 23 0.85 1.15 3.61
N TYR A 24 0.06 2.22 3.52
CA TYR A 24 -1.03 2.35 2.55
C TYR A 24 -0.61 3.10 1.27
N MET A 25 0.63 3.58 1.20
CA MET A 25 1.16 4.30 0.04
C MET A 25 1.73 3.32 -1.00
N THR A 26 1.60 3.68 -2.27
CA THR A 26 2.14 2.90 -3.40
C THR A 26 2.76 3.80 -4.47
N LEU A 27 3.70 3.26 -5.25
CA LEU A 27 4.07 3.77 -6.57
C LEU A 27 3.76 2.69 -7.61
N THR A 28 2.96 3.00 -8.62
CA THR A 28 2.52 2.04 -9.64
C THR A 28 2.68 2.61 -11.04
N MET A 29 3.10 1.77 -11.99
CA MET A 29 3.16 2.15 -13.40
C MET A 29 1.86 1.74 -14.09
N ASN A 30 0.99 2.70 -14.36
CA ASN A 30 -0.20 2.47 -15.16
C ASN A 30 0.18 2.46 -16.65
N VAL A 31 -0.05 1.34 -17.33
CA VAL A 31 0.28 1.19 -18.76
C VAL A 31 -0.89 1.42 -19.70
N GLU A 32 -2.12 1.35 -19.19
CA GLU A 32 -3.33 1.37 -20.01
C GLU A 32 -4.23 2.55 -19.65
N ARG A 33 -4.90 3.12 -20.66
CA ARG A 33 -5.91 4.16 -20.44
C ARG A 33 -7.16 3.62 -19.75
N ARG A 34 -7.56 2.40 -20.11
CA ARG A 34 -8.80 1.79 -19.63
C ARG A 34 -8.72 0.27 -19.75
N ASP A 35 -8.37 -0.38 -18.64
CA ASP A 35 -8.75 -1.76 -18.39
C ASP A 35 -8.64 -2.04 -16.89
N HIS A 36 -9.71 -1.70 -16.14
CA HIS A 36 -9.85 -2.22 -14.77
C HIS A 36 -11.30 -2.18 -14.23
N PRO A 37 -11.79 -3.24 -13.58
CA PRO A 37 -12.97 -3.14 -12.71
C PRO A 37 -12.67 -2.18 -11.54
N GLY A 38 -13.26 -0.99 -11.58
CA GLY A 38 -13.06 0.05 -10.55
C GLY A 38 -12.35 1.32 -11.02
N ARG A 39 -12.23 1.56 -12.33
CA ARG A 39 -12.00 2.91 -12.84
C ARG A 39 -13.33 3.61 -13.05
N ASP A 40 -13.60 4.61 -12.24
CA ASP A 40 -14.73 5.52 -12.39
C ASP A 40 -14.50 6.53 -13.55
N ASN A 41 -13.25 6.72 -13.98
CA ASN A 41 -12.85 7.66 -15.04
C ASN A 41 -11.68 7.11 -15.89
N ASP A 42 -11.45 7.70 -17.07
CA ASP A 42 -10.25 7.42 -17.88
C ASP A 42 -9.00 7.96 -17.17
N VAL A 43 -7.93 7.15 -17.11
CA VAL A 43 -6.68 7.49 -16.41
C VAL A 43 -5.52 7.36 -17.39
N GLU A 44 -4.73 8.42 -17.58
CA GLU A 44 -3.61 8.40 -18.52
C GLU A 44 -2.52 7.40 -18.09
N PRO A 45 -1.78 6.78 -19.02
CA PRO A 45 -0.62 5.99 -18.69
C PRO A 45 0.45 6.85 -18.00
N GLY A 46 1.17 6.28 -17.04
CA GLY A 46 2.21 6.99 -16.29
C GLY A 46 2.51 6.37 -14.93
N LEU A 47 3.48 6.96 -14.24
CA LEU A 47 3.83 6.61 -12.87
C LEU A 47 2.92 7.35 -11.90
N TYR A 48 2.25 6.63 -11.00
CA TYR A 48 1.35 7.23 -10.03
C TYR A 48 1.76 6.91 -8.60
N LEU A 49 1.72 7.94 -7.74
CA LEU A 49 1.70 7.75 -6.31
C LEU A 49 0.26 7.48 -5.87
N GLY A 50 0.01 6.32 -5.28
CA GLY A 50 -1.30 5.85 -4.86
C GLY A 50 -1.50 5.82 -3.35
N ASP A 51 -2.78 5.79 -2.98
CA ASP A 51 -3.29 5.63 -1.62
C ASP A 51 -4.34 4.52 -1.62
N VAL A 52 -4.01 3.38 -1.01
CA VAL A 52 -4.91 2.23 -0.97
C VAL A 52 -5.86 2.23 0.23
N SER A 53 -5.87 3.30 1.04
CA SER A 53 -6.77 3.48 2.18
C SER A 53 -8.09 4.19 1.81
N GLY A 54 -9.05 4.19 2.74
CA GLY A 54 -10.28 4.97 2.64
C GLY A 54 -11.39 4.36 1.78
N LEU A 55 -12.29 5.20 1.28
CA LEU A 55 -13.50 4.84 0.53
C LEU A 55 -13.24 4.39 -0.91
N ARG A 56 -11.98 4.27 -1.33
CA ARG A 56 -11.61 4.05 -2.74
C ARG A 56 -11.57 2.59 -3.15
N LEU A 57 -12.24 1.72 -2.41
CA LEU A 57 -12.47 0.35 -2.87
C LEU A 57 -13.25 0.41 -4.19
N TRP A 58 -12.68 -0.15 -5.27
CA TRP A 58 -13.20 -0.06 -6.65
C TRP A 58 -13.18 1.34 -7.27
N ARG A 59 -12.32 2.23 -6.81
CA ARG A 59 -12.04 3.53 -7.47
C ARG A 59 -10.56 3.66 -7.76
N TRP A 60 -10.22 4.62 -8.63
CA TRP A 60 -8.81 4.95 -8.86
C TRP A 60 -8.13 5.43 -7.57
N ASN A 61 -7.03 4.78 -7.21
CA ASN A 61 -6.26 5.06 -5.99
C ASN A 61 -5.05 5.97 -6.24
N GLY A 62 -4.72 6.31 -7.50
CA GLY A 62 -3.64 7.23 -7.83
C GLY A 62 -3.96 8.66 -7.37
N VAL A 63 -3.19 9.14 -6.40
CA VAL A 63 -3.33 10.49 -5.84
C VAL A 63 -2.58 11.52 -6.68
N PHE A 64 -1.37 11.18 -7.12
CA PHE A 64 -0.55 12.03 -7.96
C PHE A 64 -0.04 11.29 -9.18
N LEU A 65 -0.16 11.89 -10.36
CA LEU A 65 0.67 11.56 -11.52
C LEU A 65 2.07 12.15 -11.28
N VAL A 66 3.10 11.32 -11.43
CA VAL A 66 4.50 11.71 -11.24
C VAL A 66 5.14 11.92 -12.60
N LEU A 67 5.64 13.13 -12.83
CA LEU A 67 6.37 13.53 -14.03
C LEU A 67 7.81 13.94 -13.65
N GLY A 68 8.75 13.69 -14.56
CA GLY A 68 10.10 14.20 -14.47
C GLY A 68 10.20 15.62 -15.01
N ILE A 69 11.08 16.43 -14.43
CA ILE A 69 11.41 17.78 -14.90
C ILE A 69 12.83 17.77 -15.46
N ASP A 70 12.97 17.93 -16.77
CA ASP A 70 14.24 18.05 -17.49
C ASP A 70 14.34 19.48 -18.07
N GLY A 71 15.05 20.35 -17.35
CA GLY A 71 15.05 21.80 -17.61
C GLY A 71 13.64 22.40 -17.48
N ASP A 72 13.07 22.76 -18.63
CA ASP A 72 11.71 23.33 -18.74
C ASP A 72 10.68 22.32 -19.31
N ARG A 73 11.09 21.07 -19.57
CA ARG A 73 10.23 20.03 -20.14
C ARG A 73 9.74 19.08 -19.06
N PHE A 74 8.51 18.62 -19.23
CA PHE A 74 7.95 17.50 -18.45
C PHE A 74 8.07 16.22 -19.27
N VAL A 75 8.60 15.18 -18.65
CA VAL A 75 8.80 13.86 -19.27
C VAL A 75 8.26 12.76 -18.37
N THR A 76 7.88 11.62 -18.94
CA THR A 76 7.55 10.44 -18.14
C THR A 76 8.84 9.87 -17.56
N PRO A 77 8.97 9.70 -16.23
CA PRO A 77 10.13 9.02 -15.65
C PRO A 77 10.16 7.55 -16.09
N GLU A 78 11.34 7.04 -16.39
CA GLU A 78 11.53 5.62 -16.71
C GLU A 78 12.10 4.88 -15.50
N VAL A 79 11.55 3.70 -15.20
CA VAL A 79 12.06 2.85 -14.11
C VAL A 79 13.32 2.14 -14.58
N THR A 80 14.46 2.51 -14.00
CA THR A 80 15.77 1.91 -14.35
C THR A 80 16.10 0.70 -13.47
N SER A 81 15.70 0.73 -12.20
CA SER A 81 15.77 -0.39 -11.27
C SER A 81 14.73 -0.22 -10.18
N ALA A 82 14.17 -1.32 -9.71
CA ALA A 82 13.21 -1.31 -8.62
C ALA A 82 13.46 -2.52 -7.72
N THR A 83 14.05 -2.28 -6.55
CA THR A 83 14.04 -3.21 -5.41
C THR A 83 13.13 -2.64 -4.32
N TYR A 84 12.73 -3.45 -3.35
CA TYR A 84 11.83 -2.98 -2.27
C TYR A 84 12.43 -1.89 -1.37
N ASP A 85 13.76 -1.78 -1.31
CA ASP A 85 14.47 -0.74 -0.55
C ASP A 85 14.78 0.52 -1.39
N LEU A 86 14.87 0.40 -2.71
CA LEU A 86 15.26 1.50 -3.60
C LEU A 86 14.58 1.40 -4.98
N LEU A 87 13.88 2.45 -5.35
CA LEU A 87 13.41 2.68 -6.72
C LEU A 87 14.28 3.75 -7.37
N VAL A 88 14.78 3.47 -8.57
CA VAL A 88 15.63 4.39 -9.35
C VAL A 88 14.96 4.72 -10.67
N LEU A 89 14.73 6.01 -10.90
CA LEU A 89 14.09 6.55 -12.08
C LEU A 89 15.09 7.39 -12.88
N SER A 90 15.09 7.26 -14.20
CA SER A 90 15.76 8.21 -15.10
C SER A 90 14.79 9.31 -15.55
N VAL A 91 15.30 10.54 -15.56
CA VAL A 91 14.57 11.74 -16.01
C VAL A 91 15.52 12.56 -16.88
N GLY A 92 15.40 12.42 -18.21
CA GLY A 92 16.34 13.04 -19.14
C GLY A 92 17.76 12.56 -18.87
N SER A 93 18.66 13.49 -18.50
CA SER A 93 20.04 13.18 -18.10
C SER A 93 20.24 13.02 -16.58
N GLY A 94 19.20 13.28 -15.79
CA GLY A 94 19.23 13.18 -14.33
C GLY A 94 18.61 11.88 -13.81
N ILE A 95 18.73 11.69 -12.50
CA ILE A 95 18.29 10.49 -11.79
C ILE A 95 17.47 10.90 -10.57
N VAL A 96 16.45 10.11 -10.26
CA VAL A 96 15.68 10.19 -9.02
C VAL A 96 15.74 8.85 -8.31
N GLU A 97 16.07 8.88 -7.03
CA GLU A 97 16.05 7.73 -6.14
C GLU A 97 14.90 7.89 -5.14
N VAL A 98 14.16 6.81 -4.89
CA VAL A 98 13.05 6.78 -3.93
C VAL A 98 13.28 5.67 -2.91
N THR A 99 13.16 5.99 -1.63
CA THR A 99 13.22 5.03 -0.51
C THR A 99 12.18 5.37 0.56
N TRP A 100 12.11 4.60 1.65
CA TRP A 100 11.13 4.76 2.72
C TRP A 100 11.73 5.30 4.01
N GLU A 101 11.04 6.26 4.64
CA GLU A 101 11.29 6.69 6.01
C GLU A 101 10.13 6.21 6.91
N GLY A 102 10.13 4.93 7.24
CA GLY A 102 9.01 4.28 7.94
C GLY A 102 7.79 4.06 7.04
N ALA A 103 6.64 3.72 7.65
CA ALA A 103 5.44 3.25 6.93
C ALA A 103 4.74 4.31 6.11
N ASP A 104 4.75 5.53 6.60
CA ASP A 104 3.90 6.56 6.06
C ASP A 104 4.70 7.63 5.32
N THR A 105 6.01 7.46 5.11
CA THR A 105 6.84 8.47 4.42
C THR A 105 7.69 7.86 3.32
N MET A 106 7.56 8.41 2.11
CA MET A 106 8.50 8.21 1.01
C MET A 106 9.49 9.37 0.93
N ARG A 107 10.76 9.05 0.66
CA ARG A 107 11.84 10.01 0.41
C ARG A 107 12.18 10.00 -1.07
N PHE A 108 12.15 11.17 -1.70
CA PHE A 108 12.55 11.34 -3.10
C PHE A 108 13.80 12.20 -3.12
N ARG A 109 14.90 11.66 -3.64
CA ARG A 109 16.17 12.37 -3.83
C ARG A 109 16.48 12.44 -5.31
N SER A 110 16.83 13.61 -5.83
CA SER A 110 17.16 13.78 -7.24
C SER A 110 18.53 14.41 -7.43
N THR A 111 19.19 14.02 -8.53
CA THR A 111 20.44 14.63 -9.02
C THR A 111 20.27 14.98 -10.49
N GLY A 112 20.45 16.26 -10.84
CA GLY A 112 20.38 16.74 -12.22
C GLY A 112 18.98 16.77 -12.86
N ALA A 113 17.93 16.40 -12.13
CA ALA A 113 16.54 16.44 -12.60
C ALA A 113 15.58 16.82 -11.47
N GLY A 114 14.39 17.31 -11.81
CA GLY A 114 13.30 17.55 -10.86
C GLY A 114 12.18 16.51 -10.98
N LEU A 115 11.24 16.59 -10.05
CA LEU A 115 9.98 15.85 -10.10
C LEU A 115 8.80 16.80 -9.97
N ARG A 116 7.71 16.46 -10.65
CA ARG A 116 6.42 17.11 -10.58
C ARG A 116 5.37 16.08 -10.15
N PHE A 117 4.61 16.41 -9.12
CA PHE A 117 3.43 15.65 -8.69
C PHE A 117 2.19 16.44 -9.09
N VAL A 118 1.39 15.87 -10.00
CA VAL A 118 0.13 16.48 -10.45
C VAL A 118 -1.03 15.73 -9.83
N GLN A 119 -1.94 16.43 -9.17
CA GLN A 119 -3.15 15.83 -8.61
C GLN A 119 -3.91 15.03 -9.69
N SER A 120 -4.11 13.75 -9.42
CA SER A 120 -4.88 12.84 -10.28
C SER A 120 -6.28 12.55 -9.73
N VAL A 121 -6.51 12.74 -8.43
CA VAL A 121 -7.82 12.51 -7.81
C VAL A 121 -8.83 13.52 -8.34
N ILE A 122 -9.98 13.00 -8.76
CA ILE A 122 -11.19 13.78 -9.05
C ILE A 122 -12.16 13.51 -7.89
N ASP A 123 -12.27 14.46 -6.97
CA ASP A 123 -13.17 14.36 -5.83
C ASP A 123 -14.42 15.22 -6.09
N PRO A 124 -15.64 14.67 -5.99
CA PRO A 124 -16.88 15.43 -6.23
C PRO A 124 -17.14 16.54 -5.20
N MET A 125 -16.51 16.50 -4.02
CA MET A 125 -16.59 17.55 -3.00
C MET A 125 -15.48 18.60 -3.14
N ASP A 126 -14.55 18.41 -4.08
CA ASP A 126 -13.48 19.35 -4.44
C ASP A 126 -12.68 19.86 -3.22
N ALA A 127 -12.45 18.97 -2.24
CA ALA A 127 -11.82 19.30 -0.97
C ALA A 127 -10.29 19.35 -1.04
N ALA A 128 -9.72 19.61 -2.23
CA ALA A 128 -8.28 19.60 -2.40
C ALA A 128 -7.68 20.93 -1.93
N LEU A 129 -7.21 20.99 -0.67
CA LEU A 129 -6.56 22.18 -0.10
C LEU A 129 -5.06 22.01 0.16
N ALA A 130 -4.25 23.05 -0.03
CA ALA A 130 -2.83 23.04 0.33
C ALA A 130 -2.50 24.24 1.21
N PHE A 131 -1.82 23.99 2.33
CA PHE A 131 -1.49 25.03 3.30
C PHE A 131 -0.03 24.91 3.74
N PRO A 132 0.74 26.02 3.74
CA PRO A 132 2.07 25.99 4.31
C PRO A 132 1.97 25.75 5.83
N THR A 133 2.72 24.78 6.34
CA THR A 133 2.82 24.49 7.78
C THR A 133 4.13 25.01 8.39
N GLY A 134 5.02 25.52 7.55
CA GLY A 134 6.29 26.14 7.90
C GLY A 134 6.97 26.70 6.66
N THR A 135 8.25 27.03 6.76
CA THR A 135 9.08 27.48 5.62
C THR A 135 9.27 26.40 4.56
N ASP A 136 9.30 25.15 5.00
CA ASP A 136 9.75 24.02 4.20
C ASP A 136 8.70 22.94 4.01
N ALA A 137 7.49 23.14 4.54
CA ALA A 137 6.48 22.08 4.56
C ALA A 137 5.10 22.60 4.15
N TRP A 138 4.38 21.75 3.43
CA TRP A 138 3.01 21.99 3.00
C TRP A 138 2.13 20.80 3.37
N ARG A 139 1.02 21.08 4.04
CA ARG A 139 -0.08 20.14 4.24
C ARG A 139 -0.92 20.10 2.98
N LEU A 140 -1.24 18.90 2.52
CA LEU A 140 -1.98 18.60 1.32
C LEU A 140 -3.19 17.75 1.70
N GLN A 141 -4.38 18.24 1.41
CA GLN A 141 -5.62 17.48 1.41
C GLN A 141 -5.93 17.09 -0.04
N MET A 142 -6.14 15.80 -0.29
CA MET A 142 -6.26 15.23 -1.63
C MET A 142 -7.59 14.48 -1.79
N GLY A 143 -8.68 15.21 -1.56
CA GLY A 143 -10.05 14.69 -1.49
C GLY A 143 -10.51 14.41 -0.05
N GLU A 144 -11.47 13.49 0.11
CA GLU A 144 -12.06 13.13 1.40
C GLU A 144 -11.06 12.44 2.36
N ASP A 145 -10.33 11.42 1.90
CA ASP A 145 -9.57 10.52 2.79
C ASP A 145 -8.04 10.71 2.77
N ALA A 146 -7.51 11.21 1.64
CA ALA A 146 -6.07 11.16 1.39
C ALA A 146 -5.38 12.46 1.84
N HIS A 147 -4.49 12.35 2.82
CA HIS A 147 -3.82 13.48 3.45
C HIS A 147 -2.30 13.30 3.47
N TYR A 148 -1.57 14.33 3.02
CA TYR A 148 -0.11 14.30 2.92
C TYR A 148 0.54 15.56 3.46
N VAL A 149 1.77 15.44 3.92
CA VAL A 149 2.69 16.57 4.10
C VAL A 149 3.88 16.37 3.19
N VAL A 150 4.14 17.33 2.32
CA VAL A 150 5.40 17.41 1.58
C VAL A 150 6.35 18.31 2.37
N THR A 151 7.55 17.81 2.67
CA THR A 151 8.60 18.54 3.38
C THR A 151 9.84 18.62 2.50
N ARG A 152 10.31 19.83 2.22
CA ARG A 152 11.58 20.11 1.55
C ARG A 152 12.73 19.82 2.51
N MET A 153 13.69 19.02 2.05
CA MET A 153 14.93 18.74 2.79
C MET A 153 16.13 19.44 2.16
N SER A 154 16.19 19.48 0.83
CA SER A 154 17.17 20.25 0.06
C SER A 154 16.58 20.68 -1.30
N GLY A 155 17.32 21.50 -2.04
CA GLY A 155 16.84 22.05 -3.31
C GLY A 155 15.67 23.02 -3.17
N LEU A 156 14.80 23.06 -4.16
CA LEU A 156 13.65 23.96 -4.27
C LEU A 156 12.34 23.17 -4.25
N LEU A 157 11.35 23.69 -3.52
CA LEU A 157 9.98 23.17 -3.49
C LEU A 157 9.02 24.30 -3.88
N SER A 158 8.17 24.03 -4.86
CA SER A 158 7.04 24.90 -5.22
C SER A 158 5.76 24.11 -5.12
N VAL A 159 4.72 24.73 -4.56
CA VAL A 159 3.37 24.16 -4.49
C VAL A 159 2.44 25.17 -5.13
N ASP A 160 1.91 24.80 -6.29
CA ASP A 160 0.80 25.50 -6.93
C ASP A 160 -0.49 24.78 -6.57
N ALA A 161 -1.32 25.45 -5.79
CA ALA A 161 -2.58 24.92 -5.30
C ALA A 161 -3.66 26.00 -5.49
N PRO A 162 -4.27 26.04 -6.68
CA PRO A 162 -5.37 26.97 -6.92
C PRO A 162 -6.50 26.67 -5.94
N ASN A 163 -7.09 27.72 -5.37
CA ASN A 163 -8.27 27.61 -4.51
C ASN A 163 -9.48 27.29 -5.38
N VAL A 164 -9.54 26.08 -5.94
CA VAL A 164 -10.70 25.66 -6.72
C VAL A 164 -11.82 25.30 -5.74
N ARG A 165 -12.93 26.03 -5.88
CA ARG A 165 -14.27 25.54 -5.55
C ARG A 165 -14.90 25.26 -6.91
N THR A 166 -15.71 24.21 -7.05
CA THR A 166 -16.53 24.05 -8.26
C THR A 166 -18.01 24.13 -7.96
N GLY A 167 -18.66 25.13 -8.57
CA GLY A 167 -19.97 24.95 -9.19
C GLY A 167 -19.80 24.62 -10.67
N ASP A 168 -20.90 24.54 -11.43
CA ASP A 168 -20.98 24.09 -12.84
C ASP A 168 -20.10 24.86 -13.87
N ALA A 169 -19.26 25.80 -13.45
CA ALA A 169 -18.49 26.70 -14.31
C ALA A 169 -16.95 26.60 -14.17
N ASP A 170 -16.41 25.66 -13.39
CA ASP A 170 -15.02 25.78 -12.93
C ASP A 170 -13.98 24.87 -13.61
N THR A 171 -12.73 25.35 -13.48
CA THR A 171 -11.51 25.06 -14.26
C THR A 171 -10.89 23.68 -14.02
N VAL A 172 -10.13 23.19 -15.01
CA VAL A 172 -9.35 21.92 -15.00
C VAL A 172 -8.08 22.01 -14.10
N ASP A 173 -7.98 23.02 -13.25
CA ASP A 173 -6.76 23.35 -12.54
C ASP A 173 -6.43 22.30 -11.49
N ARG A 174 -5.27 21.66 -11.63
CA ARG A 174 -4.78 20.60 -10.74
C ARG A 174 -3.74 21.17 -9.79
N LYS A 175 -3.69 20.66 -8.56
CA LYS A 175 -2.53 20.93 -7.72
C LYS A 175 -1.27 20.35 -8.33
N VAL A 176 -0.21 21.13 -8.25
CA VAL A 176 1.09 20.79 -8.78
C VAL A 176 2.14 21.02 -7.71
N ILE A 177 2.94 20.02 -7.42
CA ILE A 177 4.09 20.12 -6.53
C ILE A 177 5.33 19.88 -7.36
N ASP A 178 6.21 20.88 -7.42
CA ASP A 178 7.48 20.78 -8.10
C ASP A 178 8.61 20.73 -7.09
N MET A 179 9.44 19.70 -7.23
CA MET A 179 10.73 19.55 -6.59
C MET A 179 11.80 19.77 -7.66
N ARG A 180 12.70 20.73 -7.44
CA ARG A 180 13.79 21.06 -8.38
C ARG A 180 15.14 21.08 -7.68
N PRO A 181 16.22 20.61 -8.35
CA PRO A 181 17.58 20.75 -7.87
C PRO A 181 17.94 22.17 -7.44
N GLY A 182 18.71 22.29 -6.37
CA GLY A 182 19.35 23.53 -5.96
C GLY A 182 20.60 23.83 -6.78
N THR A 183 21.41 24.77 -6.30
CA THR A 183 22.68 25.15 -6.96
C THR A 183 23.74 24.04 -6.95
N ASP A 184 23.61 23.08 -6.03
CA ASP A 184 24.42 21.87 -5.93
C ASP A 184 23.98 20.76 -6.90
N GLY A 185 22.93 20.98 -7.69
CA GLY A 185 22.38 20.00 -8.61
C GLY A 185 21.59 18.89 -7.93
N MET A 186 21.26 19.03 -6.63
CA MET A 186 20.51 18.05 -5.85
C MET A 186 19.22 18.62 -5.28
N ALA A 187 18.23 17.76 -5.08
CA ALA A 187 17.05 18.07 -4.27
C ALA A 187 16.61 16.85 -3.49
N GLU A 188 15.92 17.08 -2.38
CA GLU A 188 15.30 16.01 -1.60
C GLU A 188 14.00 16.48 -0.95
N ILE A 189 12.96 15.65 -1.02
CA ILE A 189 11.70 15.85 -0.30
C ILE A 189 11.30 14.58 0.46
N ALA A 190 10.58 14.78 1.56
CA ALA A 190 9.83 13.74 2.24
C ALA A 190 8.32 13.96 2.00
N LEU A 191 7.62 12.93 1.53
CA LEU A 191 6.17 12.94 1.38
C LEU A 191 5.57 11.99 2.42
N THR A 192 4.94 12.54 3.45
CA THR A 192 4.37 11.79 4.58
C THR A 192 2.85 11.74 4.50
N GLN A 193 2.26 10.55 4.42
CA GLN A 193 0.83 10.30 4.61
C GLN A 193 0.46 10.41 6.10
N TYR A 194 -0.74 10.91 6.41
CA TYR A 194 -1.30 10.89 7.77
C TYR A 194 -2.83 10.78 7.72
N GLU A 195 -3.47 10.51 8.86
CA GLU A 195 -4.93 10.36 8.94
C GLU A 195 -5.62 11.65 9.41
N ALA A 196 -5.56 11.95 10.71
CA ALA A 196 -6.30 13.08 11.31
C ALA A 196 -5.37 14.19 11.85
N GLY A 197 -4.10 13.88 12.15
CA GLY A 197 -3.11 14.84 12.64
C GLY A 197 -1.71 14.49 12.19
N TYR A 198 -0.91 15.52 11.88
CA TYR A 198 0.50 15.39 11.56
C TYR A 198 1.33 16.16 12.57
N VAL A 199 2.33 15.48 13.14
CA VAL A 199 3.36 16.09 13.98
C VAL A 199 4.68 15.94 13.24
N ALA A 200 5.31 17.07 12.93
CA ALA A 200 6.59 17.05 12.25
C ALA A 200 7.65 16.37 13.14
N PRO A 201 8.47 15.45 12.58
CA PRO A 201 9.55 14.83 13.34
C PRO A 201 10.59 15.89 13.75
N THR A 202 11.15 15.75 14.94
CA THR A 202 12.19 16.65 15.46
C THR A 202 13.53 16.48 14.75
N SER A 203 13.77 15.28 14.21
CA SER A 203 14.92 14.94 13.37
C SER A 203 14.50 13.88 12.36
N ARG A 204 15.11 13.91 11.17
CA ARG A 204 14.95 12.86 10.16
C ARG A 204 16.28 12.15 9.91
N PRO A 205 16.27 10.83 9.68
CA PRO A 205 17.46 10.11 9.22
C PRO A 205 17.90 10.58 7.83
N SER A 206 19.16 10.34 7.51
CA SER A 206 19.68 10.48 6.14
C SER A 206 19.00 9.49 5.19
N PHE A 207 19.07 9.77 3.88
CA PHE A 207 18.52 8.89 2.86
C PHE A 207 19.16 7.49 2.91
N GLU A 208 20.47 7.42 3.17
CA GLU A 208 21.22 6.19 3.32
C GLU A 208 20.75 5.37 4.55
N GLU A 209 20.55 6.02 5.69
CA GLU A 209 20.01 5.37 6.89
C GLU A 209 18.58 4.84 6.66
N CYS A 210 17.74 5.60 5.94
CA CYS A 210 16.42 5.12 5.51
C CYS A 210 16.54 3.83 4.70
N ARG A 211 17.39 3.82 3.66
CA ARG A 211 17.56 2.65 2.80
C ARG A 211 18.07 1.44 3.59
N LEU A 212 19.09 1.63 4.43
CA LEU A 212 19.64 0.59 5.29
C LEU A 212 18.57 0.01 6.22
N SER A 213 17.74 0.86 6.82
CA SER A 213 16.63 0.40 7.67
C SER A 213 15.64 -0.50 6.91
N VAL A 214 15.33 -0.19 5.65
CA VAL A 214 14.44 -1.04 4.83
C VAL A 214 15.11 -2.36 4.47
N GLN A 215 16.41 -2.34 4.14
CA GLN A 215 17.20 -3.53 3.85
C GLN A 215 17.25 -4.48 5.07
N ASP A 216 17.51 -3.94 6.26
CA ASP A 216 17.56 -4.70 7.50
C ASP A 216 16.19 -5.31 7.87
N GLU A 217 15.11 -4.55 7.67
CA GLU A 217 13.75 -5.03 7.89
C GLU A 217 13.40 -6.18 6.93
N LEU A 218 13.69 -6.02 5.63
CA LEU A 218 13.46 -7.06 4.62
C LEU A 218 14.29 -8.31 4.89
N ALA A 219 15.56 -8.16 5.26
CA ALA A 219 16.43 -9.28 5.60
C ALA A 219 15.90 -10.04 6.83
N THR A 220 15.48 -9.30 7.87
CA THR A 220 14.87 -9.87 9.08
C THR A 220 13.58 -10.61 8.74
N TRP A 221 12.72 -10.01 7.91
CA TRP A 221 11.49 -10.62 7.44
C TRP A 221 11.75 -11.92 6.65
N SER A 222 12.64 -11.88 5.66
CA SER A 222 12.95 -13.05 4.83
C SER A 222 13.60 -14.18 5.62
N ALA A 223 14.42 -13.86 6.63
CA ALA A 223 15.04 -14.85 7.49
C ALA A 223 14.04 -15.65 8.33
N GLY A 224 12.80 -15.16 8.49
CA GLY A 224 11.73 -15.91 9.14
C GLY A 224 11.28 -17.14 8.34
N PHE A 225 11.40 -17.11 7.01
CA PHE A 225 10.89 -18.15 6.12
C PHE A 225 11.90 -19.30 5.94
N PRO A 226 11.43 -20.54 5.72
CA PRO A 226 12.30 -21.71 5.60
C PRO A 226 13.17 -21.66 4.35
N ALA A 227 14.34 -22.31 4.42
CA ALA A 227 15.23 -22.47 3.27
C ALA A 227 14.58 -23.35 2.19
N LEU A 228 14.74 -22.94 0.93
CA LEU A 228 14.14 -23.60 -0.23
C LEU A 228 15.18 -24.37 -1.04
N SER A 229 14.71 -25.29 -1.89
CA SER A 229 15.55 -25.90 -2.92
C SER A 229 15.99 -24.85 -3.94
N ALA A 230 17.16 -25.05 -4.56
CA ALA A 230 17.82 -24.04 -5.39
C ALA A 230 16.95 -23.55 -6.56
N ASP A 231 16.10 -24.43 -7.10
CA ASP A 231 15.15 -24.15 -8.18
C ASP A 231 13.96 -23.28 -7.75
N LEU A 232 13.66 -23.21 -6.44
CA LEU A 232 12.54 -22.45 -5.89
C LEU A 232 12.94 -21.13 -5.24
N VAL A 233 14.24 -20.83 -5.12
CA VAL A 233 14.74 -19.64 -4.40
C VAL A 233 14.17 -18.36 -4.98
N SER A 234 14.28 -18.16 -6.30
CA SER A 234 13.79 -16.94 -6.96
C SER A 234 12.28 -16.73 -6.73
N THR A 235 11.50 -17.79 -6.83
CA THR A 235 10.05 -17.76 -6.56
C THR A 235 9.75 -17.48 -5.09
N GLY A 236 10.49 -18.10 -4.18
CA GLY A 236 10.37 -17.88 -2.74
C GLY A 236 10.73 -16.46 -2.31
N ASP A 237 11.78 -15.89 -2.90
CA ASP A 237 12.19 -14.51 -2.70
C ASP A 237 11.07 -13.55 -3.12
N ALA A 238 10.54 -13.75 -4.33
CA ALA A 238 9.45 -12.94 -4.85
C ALA A 238 8.18 -13.05 -3.99
N ALA A 239 7.78 -14.27 -3.60
CA ALA A 239 6.59 -14.50 -2.78
C ALA A 239 6.75 -13.87 -1.38
N THR A 240 7.89 -14.07 -0.74
CA THR A 240 8.20 -13.51 0.58
C THR A 240 8.17 -11.98 0.55
N ALA A 241 8.76 -11.38 -0.49
CA ALA A 241 8.78 -9.93 -0.65
C ALA A 241 7.40 -9.36 -0.98
N LEU A 242 6.59 -10.09 -1.75
CA LEU A 242 5.21 -9.71 -2.06
C LEU A 242 4.31 -9.72 -0.82
N LEU A 243 4.45 -10.72 0.06
CA LEU A 243 3.74 -10.75 1.34
C LEU A 243 4.13 -9.54 2.22
N TRP A 244 5.43 -9.23 2.28
CA TRP A 244 5.92 -8.05 3.00
C TRP A 244 5.30 -6.76 2.46
N SER A 245 5.42 -6.51 1.16
CA SER A 245 4.95 -5.27 0.54
C SER A 245 3.44 -5.13 0.50
N SER A 246 2.69 -6.23 0.54
CA SER A 246 1.22 -6.24 0.55
C SER A 246 0.62 -6.14 1.96
N THR A 247 1.44 -6.26 3.00
CA THR A 247 1.00 -6.09 4.39
C THR A 247 0.73 -4.61 4.69
N VAL A 248 -0.41 -4.32 5.33
CA VAL A 248 -0.78 -2.99 5.86
C VAL A 248 -0.87 -3.02 7.38
N GLY A 249 -0.65 -1.87 8.01
CA GLY A 249 -0.83 -1.71 9.45
C GLY A 249 -2.31 -1.65 9.83
N PRO A 250 -2.65 -1.77 11.12
CA PRO A 250 -4.01 -1.54 11.59
C PRO A 250 -4.48 -0.13 11.23
N ARG A 251 -5.70 0.00 10.71
CA ARG A 251 -6.36 1.28 10.39
C ARG A 251 -7.87 1.08 10.29
N GLY A 252 -8.64 1.99 10.89
CA GLY A 252 -10.10 1.96 10.83
C GLY A 252 -10.69 0.62 11.28
N LEU A 253 -11.43 -0.04 10.39
CA LEU A 253 -12.00 -1.37 10.65
C LEU A 253 -10.95 -2.48 10.68
N LEU A 254 -9.78 -2.31 10.07
CA LEU A 254 -8.68 -3.27 10.20
C LEU A 254 -8.02 -3.08 11.57
N GLY A 255 -8.54 -3.76 12.59
CA GLY A 255 -8.01 -3.69 13.97
C GLY A 255 -6.66 -4.41 14.16
N ARG A 256 -6.16 -5.08 13.12
CA ARG A 256 -4.93 -5.88 13.11
C ARG A 256 -4.15 -5.62 11.82
N PRO A 257 -2.82 -5.88 11.80
CA PRO A 257 -2.10 -5.92 10.54
C PRO A 257 -2.68 -7.01 9.63
N GLY A 258 -2.65 -6.78 8.32
CA GLY A 258 -3.20 -7.75 7.37
C GLY A 258 -2.61 -7.63 5.98
N ILE A 259 -2.63 -8.73 5.23
CA ILE A 259 -2.22 -8.80 3.84
C ILE A 259 -3.43 -8.51 2.96
N LEU A 260 -3.35 -7.40 2.23
CA LEU A 260 -4.26 -7.12 1.12
C LEU A 260 -3.96 -8.08 -0.03
N MET A 261 -4.98 -8.51 -0.76
CA MET A 261 -4.78 -9.43 -1.89
C MET A 261 -3.94 -8.82 -3.00
N SER A 262 -4.07 -7.52 -3.21
CA SER A 262 -3.16 -6.74 -4.04
C SER A 262 -3.28 -5.26 -3.70
N LYS A 263 -2.16 -4.55 -3.56
CA LYS A 263 -2.14 -3.09 -3.46
C LYS A 263 -2.41 -2.37 -4.80
N ASN A 264 -2.60 -3.12 -5.89
CA ASN A 264 -2.92 -2.53 -7.19
C ASN A 264 -4.44 -2.32 -7.29
N TRP A 265 -5.21 -3.40 -7.11
CA TRP A 265 -6.65 -3.36 -7.37
C TRP A 265 -7.53 -4.14 -6.40
N MET A 266 -6.99 -5.18 -5.77
CA MET A 266 -7.68 -5.97 -4.75
C MET A 266 -7.20 -5.52 -3.37
N ASN A 267 -7.40 -4.24 -3.06
CA ASN A 267 -6.88 -3.58 -1.86
C ASN A 267 -7.77 -3.80 -0.62
N ALA A 268 -8.25 -5.03 -0.45
CA ALA A 268 -9.02 -5.49 0.70
C ALA A 268 -8.61 -6.91 1.11
N ILE A 269 -9.23 -7.42 2.17
CA ILE A 269 -9.02 -8.75 2.71
C ILE A 269 -10.31 -9.58 2.50
N TRP A 270 -10.34 -10.41 1.47
CA TRP A 270 -11.41 -11.36 1.14
C TRP A 270 -11.40 -12.62 2.01
N SER A 271 -12.61 -13.08 2.30
CA SER A 271 -12.97 -14.19 3.20
C SER A 271 -12.45 -15.58 2.83
N TRP A 272 -11.81 -15.75 1.68
CA TRP A 272 -11.19 -17.02 1.30
C TRP A 272 -9.69 -16.88 1.13
N ASP A 273 -9.27 -15.88 0.37
CA ASP A 273 -7.86 -15.60 0.10
C ASP A 273 -7.07 -15.34 1.40
N HIS A 274 -7.70 -14.72 2.42
CA HIS A 274 -7.04 -14.50 3.71
C HIS A 274 -6.60 -15.81 4.39
N CYS A 275 -7.32 -16.91 4.16
CA CYS A 275 -6.94 -18.21 4.69
C CYS A 275 -5.62 -18.68 4.08
N PHE A 276 -5.44 -18.54 2.77
CA PHE A 276 -4.20 -18.95 2.10
C PHE A 276 -3.03 -18.05 2.43
N ASN A 277 -3.27 -16.74 2.56
CA ASN A 277 -2.26 -15.82 3.05
C ASN A 277 -1.82 -16.21 4.47
N ALA A 278 -2.75 -16.56 5.36
CA ALA A 278 -2.43 -17.04 6.70
C ALA A 278 -1.58 -18.33 6.67
N LEU A 279 -1.89 -19.29 5.80
CA LEU A 279 -1.08 -20.50 5.65
C LEU A 279 0.33 -20.23 5.12
N GLY A 280 0.46 -19.34 4.13
CA GLY A 280 1.77 -18.92 3.63
C GLY A 280 2.59 -18.21 4.72
N LEU A 281 1.94 -17.34 5.50
CA LEU A 281 2.53 -16.63 6.62
C LEU A 281 2.97 -17.54 7.76
N ALA A 282 2.25 -18.63 8.04
CA ALA A 282 2.56 -19.52 9.16
C ALA A 282 3.96 -20.14 9.06
N ALA A 283 4.55 -20.16 7.86
CA ALA A 283 5.91 -20.61 7.64
C ALA A 283 6.99 -19.62 8.10
N GLY A 284 6.69 -18.32 8.24
CA GLY A 284 7.68 -17.29 8.55
C GLY A 284 7.30 -16.26 9.62
N ASP A 285 6.01 -15.92 9.73
CA ASP A 285 5.48 -15.01 10.74
C ASP A 285 4.15 -15.55 11.27
N LYS A 286 4.23 -16.42 12.30
CA LYS A 286 3.08 -17.08 12.92
C LYS A 286 2.10 -16.09 13.56
N GLY A 287 2.60 -15.00 14.12
CA GLY A 287 1.77 -13.96 14.73
C GLY A 287 0.91 -13.27 13.67
N LEU A 288 1.54 -12.85 12.56
CA LEU A 288 0.83 -12.27 11.43
C LEU A 288 -0.11 -13.28 10.75
N ALA A 289 0.25 -14.56 10.70
CA ALA A 289 -0.62 -15.62 10.22
C ALA A 289 -1.93 -15.70 11.03
N TRP A 290 -1.83 -15.65 12.36
CA TRP A 290 -2.98 -15.63 13.24
C TRP A 290 -3.82 -14.36 13.07
N ASP A 291 -3.16 -13.19 13.04
CA ASP A 291 -3.85 -11.92 12.83
C ASP A 291 -4.62 -11.90 11.50
N GLN A 292 -4.00 -12.37 10.41
CA GLN A 292 -4.64 -12.49 9.09
C GLN A 292 -5.86 -13.42 9.12
N PHE A 293 -5.78 -14.53 9.86
CA PHE A 293 -6.87 -15.49 9.96
C PHE A 293 -8.06 -14.92 10.77
N VAL A 294 -7.78 -14.32 11.93
CA VAL A 294 -8.83 -13.82 12.84
C VAL A 294 -9.48 -12.53 12.35
N LEU A 295 -8.84 -11.77 11.47
CA LEU A 295 -9.32 -10.47 11.00
C LEU A 295 -10.79 -10.50 10.50
N LEU A 296 -11.20 -11.51 9.73
CA LEU A 296 -12.59 -11.65 9.27
C LEU A 296 -13.55 -12.00 10.42
N PHE A 297 -13.08 -12.77 11.40
CA PHE A 297 -13.85 -13.20 12.56
C PHE A 297 -14.09 -12.09 13.58
N ASP A 298 -13.27 -11.03 13.58
CA ASP A 298 -13.50 -9.81 14.36
C ASP A 298 -14.73 -9.04 13.85
N HIS A 299 -15.14 -9.29 12.61
CA HIS A 299 -16.32 -8.67 11.98
C HIS A 299 -17.46 -9.64 11.73
N GLN A 300 -17.40 -10.86 12.30
CA GLN A 300 -18.44 -11.87 12.13
C GLN A 300 -19.82 -11.31 12.54
N HIS A 301 -20.82 -11.49 11.68
CA HIS A 301 -22.19 -11.10 11.98
C HIS A 301 -22.77 -11.99 13.09
N ARG A 302 -23.75 -11.47 13.85
CA ARG A 302 -24.42 -12.22 14.93
C ARG A 302 -25.06 -13.54 14.49
N ASP A 303 -25.41 -13.65 13.20
CA ASP A 303 -26.01 -14.87 12.62
C ASP A 303 -24.93 -15.89 12.19
N GLY A 304 -23.64 -15.59 12.41
CA GLY A 304 -22.51 -16.46 12.07
C GLY A 304 -21.81 -16.13 10.74
N MET A 305 -22.42 -15.33 9.88
CA MET A 305 -21.86 -14.95 8.57
C MET A 305 -20.54 -14.18 8.70
N LEU A 306 -19.54 -14.56 7.90
CA LEU A 306 -18.34 -13.75 7.67
C LEU A 306 -18.56 -12.76 6.51
N PRO A 307 -18.01 -11.52 6.59
CA PRO A 307 -18.09 -10.57 5.48
C PRO A 307 -17.33 -11.12 4.26
N ASP A 308 -17.77 -10.80 3.04
CA ASP A 308 -17.08 -11.25 1.82
C ASP A 308 -15.65 -10.72 1.74
N LEU A 309 -15.51 -9.46 2.13
CA LEU A 309 -14.25 -8.74 2.26
C LEU A 309 -14.34 -7.68 3.35
N ILE A 310 -13.18 -7.27 3.86
CA ILE A 310 -13.00 -6.12 4.74
C ILE A 310 -11.81 -5.27 4.28
N HIS A 311 -11.92 -3.96 4.43
CA HIS A 311 -10.82 -3.00 4.28
C HIS A 311 -10.90 -1.98 5.41
N ASP A 312 -9.96 -1.04 5.45
CA ASP A 312 -9.83 -0.07 6.53
C ASP A 312 -11.08 0.80 6.74
N ASN A 313 -11.83 1.08 5.68
CA ASN A 313 -13.01 1.97 5.74
C ASN A 313 -14.35 1.28 5.44
N GLY A 314 -14.39 -0.06 5.38
CA GLY A 314 -15.62 -0.75 5.04
C GLY A 314 -15.54 -2.26 5.05
N ARG A 315 -16.71 -2.87 4.92
CA ARG A 315 -16.89 -4.31 4.77
C ARG A 315 -18.06 -4.60 3.85
N MET A 316 -17.96 -5.68 3.09
CA MET A 316 -19.01 -6.09 2.16
C MET A 316 -19.73 -7.33 2.67
N TRP A 317 -21.06 -7.29 2.58
CA TRP A 317 -21.93 -8.45 2.76
C TRP A 317 -22.59 -8.80 1.42
N GLY A 318 -23.18 -9.99 1.32
CA GLY A 318 -23.99 -10.38 0.16
C GLY A 318 -23.33 -11.38 -0.79
N PHE A 319 -22.03 -11.62 -0.64
CA PHE A 319 -21.32 -12.75 -1.23
C PHE A 319 -20.71 -13.61 -0.12
N CYS A 320 -20.55 -14.90 -0.39
CA CYS A 320 -19.82 -15.82 0.48
C CYS A 320 -18.85 -16.62 -0.39
N LYS A 321 -17.65 -16.88 0.14
CA LYS A 321 -16.66 -17.76 -0.49
C LYS A 321 -16.68 -19.14 0.15
N PRO A 322 -16.10 -20.19 -0.47
CA PRO A 322 -16.18 -21.53 0.07
C PRO A 322 -15.62 -21.61 1.51
N PRO A 323 -16.21 -22.38 2.43
CA PRO A 323 -15.87 -22.27 3.85
C PRO A 323 -14.65 -23.12 4.27
N VAL A 324 -13.43 -22.79 3.80
CA VAL A 324 -12.19 -23.51 4.22
C VAL A 324 -11.66 -23.14 5.61
N HIS A 325 -12.36 -22.32 6.38
CA HIS A 325 -11.82 -21.74 7.62
C HIS A 325 -11.47 -22.83 8.67
N GLY A 326 -12.24 -23.90 8.77
CA GLY A 326 -11.91 -25.03 9.65
C GLY A 326 -10.69 -25.83 9.16
N TRP A 327 -10.53 -25.98 7.84
CA TRP A 327 -9.35 -26.59 7.24
C TRP A 327 -8.11 -25.74 7.49
N THR A 328 -8.23 -24.41 7.31
CA THR A 328 -7.16 -23.45 7.60
C THR A 328 -6.76 -23.48 9.06
N LEU A 329 -7.72 -23.41 9.99
CA LEU A 329 -7.45 -23.45 11.43
C LEU A 329 -6.69 -24.73 11.82
N ARG A 330 -7.06 -25.88 11.26
CA ARG A 330 -6.33 -27.14 11.49
C ARG A 330 -4.86 -27.02 11.10
N HIS A 331 -4.57 -26.49 9.92
CA HIS A 331 -3.18 -26.29 9.48
C HIS A 331 -2.43 -25.27 10.33
N LEU A 332 -3.10 -24.22 10.81
CA LEU A 332 -2.49 -23.26 11.74
C LEU A 332 -2.16 -23.91 13.09
N ILE A 333 -3.00 -24.83 13.59
CA ILE A 333 -2.69 -25.62 14.79
C ILE A 333 -1.46 -26.51 14.54
N GLU A 334 -1.42 -27.22 13.41
CA GLU A 334 -0.29 -28.09 13.04
C GLU A 334 1.02 -27.30 12.87
N ALA A 335 0.93 -26.06 12.40
CA ALA A 335 2.06 -25.13 12.30
C ALA A 335 2.41 -24.45 13.63
N ASP A 336 1.70 -24.74 14.73
CA ASP A 336 1.86 -24.08 16.03
C ASP A 336 1.76 -22.54 15.90
N ALA A 337 0.84 -22.08 15.04
CA ALA A 337 0.60 -20.67 14.74
C ALA A 337 -0.61 -20.09 15.50
N VAL A 338 -1.29 -20.89 16.33
CA VAL A 338 -2.39 -20.43 17.18
C VAL A 338 -1.83 -20.02 18.55
N PRO A 339 -1.95 -18.74 18.97
CA PRO A 339 -1.49 -18.32 20.29
C PRO A 339 -2.23 -19.04 21.42
N ALA A 340 -1.57 -19.14 22.57
CA ALA A 340 -2.13 -19.81 23.74
C ALA A 340 -3.47 -19.16 24.17
N GLY A 341 -4.52 -19.99 24.34
CA GLY A 341 -5.86 -19.55 24.76
C GLY A 341 -6.76 -19.04 23.63
N GLU A 342 -6.23 -18.77 22.44
CA GLU A 342 -7.02 -18.26 21.31
C GLU A 342 -7.92 -19.34 20.68
N LEU A 343 -7.59 -20.61 20.87
CA LEU A 343 -8.37 -21.72 20.31
C LEU A 343 -9.78 -21.78 20.90
N ASP A 344 -9.92 -21.53 22.20
CA ASP A 344 -11.23 -21.46 22.88
C ASP A 344 -12.05 -20.25 22.43
N ALA A 345 -11.38 -19.16 22.03
CA ALA A 345 -12.03 -17.94 21.55
C ALA A 345 -12.52 -18.08 20.08
N ILE A 346 -11.73 -18.72 19.22
CA ILE A 346 -12.07 -18.87 17.80
C ILE A 346 -13.08 -19.98 17.54
N TYR A 347 -13.05 -21.05 18.34
CA TYR A 347 -13.90 -22.22 18.13
C TYR A 347 -15.41 -21.90 18.06
N PRO A 348 -16.02 -21.15 19.01
CA PRO A 348 -17.44 -20.82 18.94
C PRO A 348 -17.78 -19.95 17.71
N LYS A 349 -16.85 -19.13 17.24
CA LYS A 349 -17.02 -18.34 16.02
C LYS A 349 -17.03 -19.23 14.78
N LEU A 350 -16.15 -20.22 14.72
CA LEU A 350 -16.13 -21.19 13.63
C LEU A 350 -17.41 -22.04 13.62
N VAL A 351 -17.90 -22.47 14.79
CA VAL A 351 -19.20 -23.16 14.92
C VAL A 351 -20.32 -22.29 14.36
N ALA A 352 -20.41 -21.02 14.77
CA ALA A 352 -21.43 -20.10 14.26
C ALA A 352 -21.35 -19.93 12.73
N TRP A 353 -20.15 -19.91 12.16
CA TRP A 353 -19.97 -19.85 10.71
C TRP A 353 -20.47 -21.12 10.00
N THR A 354 -20.18 -22.29 10.56
CA THR A 354 -20.69 -23.58 10.05
C THR A 354 -22.21 -23.66 10.13
N GLU A 355 -22.81 -23.30 11.28
CA GLU A 355 -24.26 -23.29 11.47
C GLU A 355 -24.97 -22.32 10.52
N TRP A 356 -24.33 -21.19 10.18
CA TRP A 356 -24.85 -20.27 9.17
C TRP A 356 -25.00 -20.94 7.80
N TRP A 357 -24.06 -21.79 7.38
CA TRP A 357 -24.18 -22.52 6.11
C TRP A 357 -25.36 -23.48 6.12
N PHE A 358 -25.51 -24.30 7.17
CA PHE A 358 -26.65 -25.21 7.29
C PHE A 358 -27.98 -24.48 7.42
N THR A 359 -28.00 -23.29 8.03
CA THR A 359 -29.24 -22.53 8.21
C THR A 359 -29.65 -21.77 6.94
N TYR A 360 -28.70 -21.18 6.21
CA TYR A 360 -28.98 -20.19 5.17
C TYR A 360 -28.54 -20.60 3.76
N ARG A 361 -27.82 -21.73 3.59
CA ARG A 361 -27.25 -22.18 2.31
C ARG A 361 -27.51 -23.65 2.01
N ASP A 362 -28.46 -24.25 2.71
CA ASP A 362 -28.93 -25.61 2.52
C ASP A 362 -30.46 -25.58 2.28
N LEU A 363 -30.85 -25.57 1.01
CA LEU A 363 -32.24 -25.31 0.60
C LEU A 363 -33.13 -26.54 0.78
N ASP A 364 -32.57 -27.72 0.54
CA ASP A 364 -33.24 -29.02 0.58
C ASP A 364 -33.05 -29.78 1.89
N ARG A 365 -32.13 -29.33 2.76
CA ARG A 365 -31.92 -29.84 4.13
C ARG A 365 -31.46 -31.29 4.16
N ASP A 366 -30.53 -31.65 3.28
CA ASP A 366 -30.05 -33.02 3.11
C ASP A 366 -28.94 -33.47 4.09
#